data_AF-A0A975FRG5-F1
#
_entry.id   AF-A0A975FRG5-F1
#
_cell.length_a   1.000
_cell.length_b   1.000
_cell.length_c   1.000
_cell.angle_alpha   90.00
_cell.angle_beta   90.00
_cell.angle_gamma   90.00
#
_symmetry.space_group_name_H-M   'P 1'
#
loop_
_entity.id
_entity.type
_entity.pdbx_description
1 polymer ?
#
loop_
_entity_poly.entity_id
_entity_poly.type
_entity_poly.pdbx_seq_one_letter_code
_entity_poly.pdbx_strand_id
1 'polypeptide(L)'
;MKKIILNIFFIFVTLNIFSQNINDPFVGTWEWENNNQIFRVILYLDEDEDIRGDFEMVEVLGNNLESLIYESNKDNGFGYKYGPVIFGGSDGTELGATFTDNTVTHPYGQLSGELKMVIQLSNTPGLTTATWQVRRTRGLKRADDDRTFNIPTNIILTKVD
;
A
#
# COMPACT_ATOMS: atom_id res chain seq x y z
N MET A 1 7.30 64.80 -30.93
CA MET A 1 6.94 64.01 -29.74
C MET A 1 6.36 62.68 -30.22
N LYS A 2 7.09 61.57 -30.08
CA LYS A 2 6.62 60.23 -30.50
C LYS A 2 5.96 59.56 -29.30
N LYS A 3 4.68 59.17 -29.43
CA LYS A 3 3.95 58.38 -28.42
C LYS A 3 4.27 56.90 -28.64
N ILE A 4 4.86 56.25 -27.66
CA ILE A 4 5.06 54.79 -27.63
C ILE A 4 3.82 54.21 -26.97
N ILE A 5 3.05 53.40 -27.70
CA ILE A 5 1.90 52.67 -27.18
C ILE A 5 2.44 51.32 -26.69
N LEU A 6 2.37 51.10 -25.37
CA LEU A 6 2.74 49.85 -24.73
C LEU A 6 1.54 48.89 -24.79
N ASN A 7 1.61 47.86 -25.64
CA ASN A 7 0.63 46.79 -25.68
C ASN A 7 0.94 45.79 -24.54
N ILE A 8 0.08 45.72 -23.53
CA ILE A 8 0.14 44.70 -22.48
C ILE A 8 -0.62 43.48 -22.98
N PHE A 9 0.11 42.41 -23.26
CA PHE A 9 -0.45 41.12 -23.67
C PHE A 9 -0.71 40.27 -22.41
N PHE A 10 -1.96 40.13 -22.00
CA PHE A 10 -2.36 39.23 -20.90
C PHE A 10 -2.48 37.80 -21.44
N ILE A 11 -1.52 36.94 -21.08
CA ILE A 11 -1.63 35.49 -21.32
C ILE A 11 -2.46 34.89 -20.20
N PHE A 12 -3.69 34.49 -20.51
CA PHE A 12 -4.50 33.65 -19.62
C PHE A 12 -3.99 32.20 -19.72
N VAL A 13 -3.14 31.79 -18.78
CA VAL A 13 -2.78 30.39 -18.58
C VAL A 13 -3.94 29.72 -17.85
N THR A 14 -4.68 28.86 -18.54
CA THR A 14 -5.68 27.98 -17.90
C THR A 14 -4.94 26.82 -17.25
N LEU A 15 -4.89 26.79 -15.91
CA LEU A 15 -4.44 25.63 -15.16
C LEU A 15 -5.52 24.55 -15.27
N ASN A 16 -5.24 23.47 -15.98
CA ASN A 16 -6.04 22.26 -15.89
C ASN A 16 -5.76 21.64 -14.52
N ILE A 17 -6.64 21.89 -13.55
CA ILE A 17 -6.62 21.17 -12.27
C ILE A 17 -7.31 19.83 -12.54
N PHE A 18 -6.53 18.79 -12.79
CA PHE A 18 -7.06 17.43 -12.72
C PHE A 18 -7.40 17.16 -11.26
N SER A 19 -8.65 16.78 -10.98
CA SER A 19 -9.02 16.25 -9.68
C SER A 19 -8.26 14.94 -9.49
N GLN A 20 -7.23 14.94 -8.65
CA GLN A 20 -6.56 13.70 -8.26
C GLN A 20 -7.47 12.93 -7.30
N ASN A 21 -7.49 11.60 -7.43
CA ASN A 21 -8.20 10.78 -6.49
C ASN A 21 -7.52 10.89 -5.12
N ILE A 22 -8.29 11.01 -4.03
CA ILE A 22 -7.77 11.12 -2.67
C ILE A 22 -6.97 9.87 -2.24
N ASN A 23 -7.17 8.74 -2.94
CA ASN A 23 -6.47 7.48 -2.75
C ASN A 23 -5.17 7.37 -3.57
N ASP A 24 -4.96 8.21 -4.60
CA ASP A 24 -3.79 8.16 -5.50
C ASP A 24 -2.43 8.14 -4.79
N PRO A 25 -2.21 8.87 -3.67
CA PRO A 25 -0.92 8.82 -2.98
C PRO A 25 -0.50 7.40 -2.55
N PHE A 26 -1.47 6.54 -2.25
CA PHE A 26 -1.26 5.19 -1.75
C PHE A 26 -1.17 4.12 -2.84
N VAL A 27 -1.76 4.36 -4.01
CA VAL A 27 -1.78 3.41 -5.13
C VAL A 27 -0.36 3.16 -5.66
N GLY A 28 0.02 1.90 -5.82
CA GLY A 28 1.34 1.48 -6.33
C GLY A 28 1.95 0.33 -5.52
N THR A 29 3.22 0.05 -5.81
CA THR A 29 4.00 -0.97 -5.12
C THR A 29 4.82 -0.33 -4.01
N TRP A 30 4.83 -0.97 -2.85
CA TRP A 30 5.51 -0.51 -1.65
C TRP A 30 6.36 -1.62 -1.08
N GLU A 31 7.61 -1.32 -0.74
CA GLU A 31 8.59 -2.30 -0.31
C GLU A 31 9.24 -1.95 1.02
N TRP A 32 9.48 -2.98 1.83
CA TRP A 32 10.36 -2.93 2.98
C TRP A 32 11.38 -4.05 2.86
N GLU A 33 12.66 -3.67 2.91
CA GLU A 33 13.76 -4.61 2.85
C GLU A 33 14.34 -4.87 4.24
N ASN A 34 14.69 -6.13 4.50
CA ASN A 34 15.42 -6.52 5.69
C ASN A 34 16.36 -7.69 5.38
N ASN A 35 17.66 -7.41 5.36
CA ASN A 35 18.69 -8.34 4.89
C ASN A 35 18.43 -8.79 3.44
N ASN A 36 18.16 -10.07 3.22
CA ASN A 36 17.85 -10.66 1.92
C ASN A 36 16.35 -10.87 1.71
N GLN A 37 15.48 -10.24 2.50
CA GLN A 37 14.03 -10.36 2.34
C GLN A 37 13.39 -9.03 1.95
N ILE A 38 12.39 -9.10 1.07
CA ILE A 38 11.58 -7.97 0.67
C ILE A 38 10.12 -8.29 0.99
N PHE A 39 9.52 -7.47 1.83
CA PHE A 39 8.07 -7.43 2.02
C PHE A 39 7.50 -6.41 1.04
N ARG A 40 6.61 -6.87 0.17
CA ARG A 40 6.02 -6.07 -0.90
C ARG A 40 4.52 -5.98 -0.72
N VAL A 41 3.97 -4.78 -0.86
CA VAL A 41 2.54 -4.48 -0.81
C VAL A 41 2.14 -3.82 -2.13
N ILE A 42 1.11 -4.34 -2.76
CA ILE A 42 0.57 -3.82 -4.02
C ILE A 42 -0.82 -3.24 -3.72
N LEU A 43 -0.96 -1.93 -3.85
CA LEU A 43 -2.23 -1.21 -3.65
C LEU A 43 -2.75 -0.69 -4.97
N TYR A 44 -4.05 -0.88 -5.23
CA TYR A 44 -4.72 -0.44 -6.45
C TYR A 44 -6.15 0.03 -6.15
N LEU A 45 -6.74 0.77 -7.09
CA LEU A 45 -8.13 1.18 -7.02
C LEU A 45 -9.02 0.13 -7.68
N ASP A 46 -10.17 -0.15 -7.08
CA ASP A 46 -11.24 -0.89 -7.77
C ASP A 46 -12.16 0.02 -8.58
N GLU A 47 -13.26 -0.53 -9.09
CA GLU A 47 -14.23 0.18 -9.94
C GLU A 47 -14.94 1.33 -9.20
N ASP A 48 -15.02 1.25 -7.86
CA ASP A 48 -15.63 2.27 -7.00
C ASP A 48 -14.57 3.26 -6.46
N GLU A 49 -13.35 3.19 -6.99
CA GLU A 49 -12.20 3.97 -6.57
C GLU A 49 -11.76 3.74 -5.11
N ASP A 50 -12.16 2.62 -4.50
CA ASP A 50 -11.69 2.20 -3.17
C ASP A 50 -10.31 1.54 -3.26
N ILE A 51 -9.52 1.65 -2.20
CA ILE A 51 -8.24 0.95 -2.12
C ILE A 51 -8.48 -0.54 -1.87
N ARG A 52 -7.90 -1.35 -2.76
CA ARG A 52 -7.71 -2.79 -2.65
C ARG A 52 -6.22 -3.10 -2.65
N GLY A 53 -5.86 -4.28 -2.16
CA GLY A 53 -4.46 -4.67 -2.23
C GLY A 53 -4.13 -6.06 -1.75
N ASP A 54 -2.89 -6.42 -2.05
CA ASP A 54 -2.27 -7.71 -1.81
C ASP A 54 -0.85 -7.51 -1.27
N PHE A 55 -0.27 -8.56 -0.70
CA PHE A 55 1.09 -8.55 -0.21
C PHE A 55 1.82 -9.85 -0.54
N GLU A 56 3.14 -9.76 -0.56
CA GLU A 56 4.02 -10.91 -0.66
C GLU A 56 5.31 -10.69 0.14
N MET A 57 5.98 -11.79 0.43
CA MET A 57 7.32 -11.81 0.99
C MET A 57 8.20 -12.68 0.09
N VAL A 58 9.33 -12.13 -0.32
CA VAL A 58 10.31 -12.79 -1.18
C VAL A 58 11.70 -12.79 -0.54
N GLU A 59 12.52 -13.76 -0.91
CA GLU A 59 13.95 -13.83 -0.59
C GLU A 59 14.78 -13.51 -1.84
N VAL A 60 15.75 -12.61 -1.70
CA VAL A 60 16.72 -12.25 -2.73
C VAL A 60 17.87 -13.26 -2.70
N LEU A 61 17.99 -14.05 -3.77
CA LEU A 61 19.01 -15.09 -3.93
C LEU A 61 20.31 -14.57 -4.59
N GLY A 62 20.32 -13.32 -5.03
CA GLY A 62 21.41 -12.67 -5.78
C GLY A 62 21.07 -12.49 -7.26
N ASN A 63 21.77 -11.57 -7.94
CA ASN A 63 21.53 -11.21 -9.35
C ASN A 63 20.07 -10.83 -9.66
N ASN A 64 19.38 -10.17 -8.73
CA ASN A 64 17.95 -9.82 -8.83
C ASN A 64 17.02 -11.03 -8.98
N LEU A 65 17.47 -12.23 -8.61
CA LEU A 65 16.60 -13.39 -8.52
C LEU A 65 15.90 -13.39 -7.17
N GLU A 66 14.57 -13.47 -7.20
CA GLU A 66 13.71 -13.57 -6.03
C GLU A 66 13.11 -14.98 -5.94
N SER A 67 12.93 -15.47 -4.70
CA SER A 67 12.16 -16.67 -4.40
C SER A 67 10.98 -16.31 -3.50
N LEU A 68 9.78 -16.74 -3.87
CA LEU A 68 8.58 -16.48 -3.08
C LEU A 68 8.61 -17.28 -1.76
N ILE A 69 8.46 -16.57 -0.64
CA ILE A 69 8.27 -17.18 0.69
C ILE A 69 6.78 -17.37 0.94
N TYR A 70 5.97 -16.32 0.77
CA TYR A 70 4.50 -16.37 0.83
C TYR A 70 3.86 -15.21 0.06
N GLU A 71 2.63 -15.40 -0.41
CA GLU A 71 1.79 -14.36 -1.03
C GLU A 71 0.36 -14.43 -0.48
N SER A 72 -0.31 -13.28 -0.43
CA SER A 72 -1.74 -13.22 -0.12
C SER A 72 -2.59 -13.70 -1.30
N ASN A 73 -2.20 -13.35 -2.52
CA ASN A 73 -2.95 -13.65 -3.73
C ASN A 73 -2.63 -15.04 -4.28
N LYS A 74 -2.85 -16.07 -3.46
CA LYS A 74 -2.61 -17.48 -3.79
C LYS A 74 -3.84 -18.17 -4.39
N ASP A 75 -3.62 -19.33 -5.00
CA ASP A 75 -4.72 -20.23 -5.38
C ASP A 75 -5.44 -20.72 -4.11
N ASN A 76 -6.77 -20.67 -4.12
CA ASN A 76 -7.61 -21.10 -3.01
C ASN A 76 -7.88 -22.61 -2.96
N GLY A 77 -7.19 -23.39 -3.81
CA GLY A 77 -7.33 -24.84 -3.93
C GLY A 77 -8.38 -25.28 -4.97
N PHE A 78 -9.05 -24.33 -5.61
CA PHE A 78 -10.09 -24.59 -6.62
C PHE A 78 -9.75 -23.99 -7.99
N GLY A 79 -8.50 -23.54 -8.21
CA GLY A 79 -8.10 -22.90 -9.45
C GLY A 79 -8.46 -21.41 -9.51
N TYR A 80 -8.89 -20.82 -8.38
CA TYR A 80 -9.22 -19.42 -8.27
C TYR A 80 -8.25 -18.72 -7.31
N LYS A 81 -7.94 -17.46 -7.62
CA LYS A 81 -7.16 -16.61 -6.74
C LYS A 81 -7.98 -16.14 -5.54
N TYR A 82 -7.33 -15.95 -4.38
CA TYR A 82 -7.97 -15.56 -3.13
C TYR A 82 -8.70 -14.20 -3.20
N GLY A 83 -8.25 -13.33 -4.11
CA GLY A 83 -8.71 -11.94 -4.18
C GLY A 83 -7.95 -11.05 -3.19
N PRO A 84 -8.23 -9.73 -3.19
CA PRO A 84 -7.54 -8.78 -2.34
C PRO A 84 -7.73 -9.11 -0.86
N VAL A 85 -6.73 -8.76 -0.05
CA VAL A 85 -6.76 -8.93 1.41
C VAL A 85 -6.66 -7.61 2.17
N ILE A 86 -6.50 -6.51 1.45
CA ILE A 86 -6.50 -5.13 1.95
C ILE A 86 -7.71 -4.43 1.35
N PHE A 87 -8.53 -3.80 2.20
CA PHE A 87 -9.72 -3.05 1.76
C PHE A 87 -9.87 -1.79 2.60
N GLY A 88 -9.78 -0.62 1.99
CA GLY A 88 -9.87 0.64 2.74
C GLY A 88 -9.98 1.88 1.87
N GLY A 89 -9.74 3.02 2.51
CA GLY A 89 -9.78 4.33 1.88
C GLY A 89 -8.90 5.33 2.63
N SER A 90 -8.68 6.48 1.99
CA SER A 90 -7.74 7.51 2.42
C SER A 90 -8.40 8.86 2.62
N ASP A 91 -7.85 9.67 3.53
CA ASP A 91 -8.14 11.11 3.65
C ASP A 91 -7.14 12.01 2.89
N GLY A 92 -6.26 11.40 2.11
CA GLY A 92 -5.18 12.00 1.33
C GLY A 92 -3.82 11.92 2.02
N THR A 93 -3.79 11.69 3.33
CA THR A 93 -2.57 11.63 4.14
C THR A 93 -2.44 10.35 4.95
N GLU A 94 -3.57 9.75 5.29
CA GLU A 94 -3.69 8.50 6.03
C GLU A 94 -4.65 7.55 5.30
N LEU A 95 -4.21 6.31 5.12
CA LEU A 95 -5.01 5.18 4.69
C LEU A 95 -5.41 4.35 5.92
N GLY A 96 -6.71 4.17 6.09
CA GLY A 96 -7.30 3.20 7.01
C GLY A 96 -7.92 2.04 6.23
N ALA A 97 -7.57 0.81 6.58
CA ALA A 97 -8.07 -0.37 5.88
C ALA A 97 -8.32 -1.55 6.82
N THR A 98 -9.21 -2.43 6.41
CA THR A 98 -9.23 -3.81 6.91
C THR A 98 -8.09 -4.60 6.24
N PHE A 99 -7.51 -5.51 7.01
CA PHE A 99 -6.39 -6.33 6.57
C PHE A 99 -6.62 -7.79 6.95
N THR A 100 -6.30 -8.71 6.06
CA THR A 100 -6.36 -10.15 6.34
C THR A 100 -5.05 -10.84 5.99
N ASP A 101 -4.40 -11.41 6.99
CA ASP A 101 -3.27 -12.31 6.77
C ASP A 101 -3.80 -13.73 6.55
N ASN A 102 -3.97 -14.08 5.30
CA ASN A 102 -4.35 -15.43 4.87
C ASN A 102 -3.15 -16.38 4.74
N THR A 103 -1.93 -15.93 5.09
CA THR A 103 -0.70 -16.76 5.06
C THR A 103 -0.44 -17.47 6.39
N VAL A 104 -1.14 -17.07 7.45
CA VAL A 104 -1.06 -17.70 8.78
C VAL A 104 -1.37 -19.19 8.69
N THR A 105 -0.38 -20.02 9.03
CA THR A 105 -0.53 -21.47 9.11
C THR A 105 -0.97 -21.86 10.51
N HIS A 106 -2.27 -21.73 10.80
CA HIS A 106 -2.88 -22.09 12.09
C HIS A 106 -4.22 -22.82 11.86
N PRO A 107 -4.64 -23.76 12.73
CA PRO A 107 -5.93 -24.47 12.60
C PRO A 107 -7.17 -23.56 12.56
N TYR A 108 -7.07 -22.35 13.11
CA TYR A 108 -8.15 -21.34 13.08
C TYR A 108 -8.16 -20.50 11.80
N GLY A 109 -7.26 -20.79 10.86
CA GLY A 109 -7.12 -20.09 9.59
C GLY A 109 -6.57 -18.67 9.74
N GLN A 110 -6.92 -17.85 8.75
CA GLN A 110 -6.44 -16.48 8.56
C GLN A 110 -6.65 -15.56 9.76
N LEU A 111 -5.82 -14.51 9.83
CA LEU A 111 -5.87 -13.51 10.90
C LEU A 111 -6.26 -12.14 10.34
N SER A 112 -7.37 -11.59 10.84
CA SER A 112 -7.82 -10.24 10.45
C SER A 112 -7.30 -9.14 11.40
N GLY A 113 -7.11 -7.95 10.83
CA GLY A 113 -6.60 -6.78 11.50
C GLY A 113 -7.09 -5.47 10.87
N GLU A 114 -6.65 -4.38 11.48
CA GLU A 114 -6.76 -3.02 10.98
C GLU A 114 -5.39 -2.58 10.51
N LEU A 115 -5.31 -2.06 9.29
CA LEU A 115 -4.15 -1.41 8.70
C LEU A 115 -4.30 0.10 8.84
N LYS A 116 -3.23 0.74 9.28
CA LYS A 116 -3.01 2.18 9.21
C LYS A 116 -1.71 2.44 8.46
N MET A 117 -1.79 3.27 7.42
CA MET A 117 -0.64 3.71 6.64
C MET A 117 -0.65 5.24 6.53
N VAL A 118 0.48 5.88 6.78
CA VAL A 118 0.59 7.35 6.82
C VAL A 118 1.76 7.76 5.94
N ILE A 119 1.50 8.59 4.94
CA ILE A 119 2.54 9.11 4.06
C ILE A 119 3.50 9.99 4.88
N GLN A 120 4.80 9.74 4.72
CA GLN A 120 5.84 10.54 5.35
C GLN A 120 6.34 11.58 4.37
N LEU A 121 6.40 12.83 4.82
CA LEU A 121 7.04 13.90 4.06
C LEU A 121 8.55 13.61 4.00
N SER A 122 9.01 13.20 2.83
CA SER A 122 10.42 13.02 2.54
C SER A 122 11.01 14.32 2.01
N ASN A 123 12.19 14.68 2.50
CA ASN A 123 12.98 15.79 1.95
C ASN A 123 13.81 15.34 0.72
N THR A 124 13.80 14.05 0.39
CA THR A 124 14.51 13.49 -0.75
C THR A 124 13.60 13.49 -1.97
N PRO A 125 13.92 14.25 -3.03
CA PRO A 125 13.12 14.28 -4.24
C PRO A 125 12.93 12.87 -4.82
N GLY A 126 11.69 12.53 -5.17
CA GLY A 126 11.34 11.23 -5.78
C GLY A 126 11.23 10.05 -4.80
N LEU A 127 11.61 10.22 -3.53
CA LEU A 127 11.46 9.15 -2.53
C LEU A 127 10.15 9.35 -1.77
N THR A 128 9.17 8.48 -2.01
CA THR A 128 7.92 8.46 -1.22
C THR A 128 8.00 7.33 -0.20
N THR A 129 7.74 7.63 1.07
CA THR A 129 7.72 6.64 2.15
C THR A 129 6.43 6.73 2.94
N ALA A 130 6.05 5.64 3.61
CA ALA A 130 4.87 5.59 4.46
C ALA A 130 5.06 4.63 5.63
N THR A 131 4.46 4.94 6.77
CA THR A 131 4.41 3.99 7.89
C THR A 131 3.51 2.82 7.51
N TRP A 132 3.84 1.60 7.93
CA TRP A 132 2.97 0.44 7.79
C TRP A 132 2.69 -0.16 9.17
N GLN A 133 1.43 -0.11 9.61
CA GLN A 133 1.02 -0.61 10.92
C GLN A 133 -0.23 -1.46 10.79
N VAL A 134 -0.07 -2.75 11.03
CA VAL A 134 -1.18 -3.71 11.13
C VAL A 134 -1.35 -4.12 12.58
N ARG A 135 -2.58 -4.00 13.08
CA ARG A 135 -2.96 -4.39 14.45
C ARG A 135 -4.11 -5.37 14.41
N ARG A 136 -4.05 -6.38 15.27
CA ARG A 136 -5.13 -7.36 15.39
C ARG A 136 -6.37 -6.67 15.95
N THR A 137 -7.52 -6.86 15.32
CA THR A 137 -8.79 -6.30 15.81
C THR A 137 -9.08 -6.78 17.24
N ARG A 138 -9.73 -5.93 18.01
CA ARG A 138 -10.27 -6.27 19.33
C ARG A 138 -11.60 -7.01 19.12
N GLY A 139 -11.86 -8.03 19.94
CA GLY A 139 -13.07 -8.83 19.81
C GLY A 139 -13.00 -10.11 20.63
N LEU A 140 -14.04 -10.93 20.50
CA LEU A 140 -14.07 -12.26 21.10
C LEU A 140 -12.97 -13.13 20.47
N LYS A 141 -12.11 -13.67 21.32
CA LYS A 141 -11.04 -14.59 20.94
C LYS A 141 -11.17 -15.83 21.80
N ARG A 142 -10.82 -16.98 21.23
CA ARG A 142 -10.66 -18.17 22.06
C ARG A 142 -9.47 -17.96 22.99
N ALA A 143 -9.52 -18.56 24.18
CA ALA A 143 -8.44 -18.43 25.15
C ALA A 143 -7.11 -19.05 24.65
N ASP A 144 -7.21 -20.00 23.71
CA ASP A 144 -6.11 -20.72 23.07
C ASP A 144 -5.71 -20.15 21.69
N ASP A 145 -6.20 -18.96 21.33
CA ASP A 145 -5.86 -18.32 20.04
C ASP A 145 -4.55 -17.53 20.14
N ASP A 146 -3.45 -18.18 19.80
CA ASP A 146 -2.08 -17.67 19.82
C ASP A 146 -1.59 -17.09 18.48
N ARG A 147 -2.49 -16.96 17.49
CA ARG A 147 -2.13 -16.47 16.16
C ARG A 147 -1.49 -15.09 16.19
N THR A 148 -0.38 -14.97 15.49
CA THR A 148 0.30 -13.73 15.13
C THR A 148 0.26 -13.51 13.63
N PHE A 149 0.46 -12.27 13.19
CA PHE A 149 0.69 -11.99 11.78
C PHE A 149 2.04 -12.58 11.34
N ASN A 150 2.09 -13.13 10.13
CA ASN A 150 3.34 -13.53 9.48
C ASN A 150 4.06 -12.31 8.88
N ILE A 151 3.30 -11.28 8.51
CA ILE A 151 3.85 -10.06 7.92
C ILE A 151 4.60 -9.19 8.94
N PRO A 152 5.62 -8.43 8.49
CA PRO A 152 6.20 -7.38 9.31
C PRO A 152 5.18 -6.26 9.55
N THR A 153 5.26 -5.63 10.72
CA THR A 153 4.38 -4.52 11.14
C THR A 153 5.17 -3.50 11.94
N ASN A 154 4.71 -2.24 11.96
CA ASN A 154 5.44 -1.09 12.50
C ASN A 154 6.76 -0.81 11.76
N ILE A 155 6.71 -0.88 10.44
CA ILE A 155 7.84 -0.62 9.53
C ILE A 155 7.59 0.65 8.71
N ILE A 156 8.59 1.06 7.93
CA ILE A 156 8.45 2.11 6.92
C ILE A 156 8.61 1.44 5.56
N LEU A 157 7.60 1.61 4.71
CA LEU A 157 7.63 1.18 3.33
C LEU A 157 8.13 2.32 2.44
N THR A 158 8.82 1.96 1.36
CA THR A 158 9.21 2.86 0.27
C THR A 158 8.39 2.54 -0.95
N LYS A 159 7.83 3.56 -1.61
CA LYS A 159 7.13 3.39 -2.88
C LYS A 159 8.16 3.12 -3.98
N VAL A 160 7.93 2.08 -4.78
CA VAL A 160 8.77 1.72 -5.93
C VAL A 160 7.94 1.85 -7.20
N ASP A 161 8.55 2.46 -8.22
CA ASP A 161 7.94 2.71 -9.54
C ASP A 161 8.12 1.51 -10.49
#